data_AF-A0A166G3N9-F1
#
_entry.id   AF-A0A166G3N9-F1
#
_cell.length_a   1.000
_cell.length_b   1.000
_cell.length_c   1.000
_cell.angle_alpha   90.00
_cell.angle_beta   90.00
_cell.angle_gamma   90.00
#
_symmetry.space_group_name_H-M   'P 1'
#
loop_
_entity.id
_entity.type
_entity.pdbx_description
1 polymer ?
#
loop_
_entity_poly.entity_id
_entity_poly.type
_entity_poly.pdbx_seq_one_letter_code
_entity_poly.pdbx_strand_id
1 'polypeptide(L)'
;MPTDREEVIIVGGGVAGLSAAIYTARADLSTRIISTGESILNRNAHLENYPGFPAGINPRLLLELMRAQARRAGVWFIDGEAEQVTETAEGFEVTCTDGESYDATYLIAASWSDPSYLEGLELSLVDRGSKQFISTDDQGRTDIEGLYAAGRLAEQHHQTIVAAGHGAQVGLTLLEDSDIDFYHDWTAPEGYFTGRDRPVPPGCEEIDEEERKEREQESLEVMRRYFEEPMPGEPTMHPSVDQDSD
;
A
#
# COMPACT_ATOMS: atom_id res chain seq x y z
N MET A 1 -21.40 -5.04 3.06
CA MET A 1 -20.98 -6.10 2.12
C MET A 1 -20.24 -5.37 1.02
N PRO A 2 -18.99 -5.73 0.69
CA PRO A 2 -18.38 -5.22 -0.53
C PRO A 2 -19.31 -5.59 -1.69
N THR A 3 -19.49 -4.69 -2.64
CA THR A 3 -20.15 -5.01 -3.92
C THR A 3 -19.40 -6.16 -4.60
N ASP A 4 -20.09 -7.00 -5.36
CA ASP A 4 -19.54 -8.22 -6.02
C ASP A 4 -18.43 -7.95 -7.06
N ARG A 5 -17.89 -6.74 -7.12
CA ARG A 5 -16.75 -6.36 -7.96
C ARG A 5 -15.68 -5.75 -7.07
N GLU A 6 -14.68 -6.56 -6.76
CA GLU A 6 -13.43 -6.10 -6.19
C GLU A 6 -12.71 -5.29 -7.27
N GLU A 7 -12.48 -4.00 -7.02
CA GLU A 7 -11.88 -3.15 -8.05
C GLU A 7 -10.36 -3.23 -8.01
N VAL A 8 -9.76 -3.39 -6.82
CA VAL A 8 -8.31 -3.40 -6.67
C VAL A 8 -7.85 -4.54 -5.76
N ILE A 9 -7.00 -5.42 -6.29
CA ILE A 9 -6.18 -6.32 -5.48
C ILE A 9 -4.74 -5.82 -5.49
N ILE A 10 -4.12 -5.86 -4.31
CA ILE A 10 -2.72 -5.51 -4.10
C ILE A 10 -2.02 -6.76 -3.55
N VAL A 11 -1.01 -7.24 -4.27
CA VAL A 11 -0.20 -8.39 -3.83
C VAL A 11 1.03 -7.85 -3.10
N GLY A 12 1.05 -8.00 -1.77
CA GLY A 12 2.14 -7.60 -0.90
C GLY A 12 1.76 -6.55 0.15
N GLY A 13 1.72 -6.95 1.43
CA GLY A 13 1.45 -6.08 2.57
C GLY A 13 2.67 -5.33 3.12
N GLY A 14 3.65 -5.01 2.27
CA GLY A 14 4.78 -4.16 2.62
C GLY A 14 4.42 -2.67 2.57
N VAL A 15 5.39 -1.78 2.81
CA VAL A 15 5.13 -0.32 2.84
C VAL A 15 4.63 0.24 1.51
N ALA A 16 5.03 -0.34 0.38
CA ALA A 16 4.54 0.07 -0.95
C ALA A 16 3.06 -0.28 -1.11
N GLY A 17 2.69 -1.54 -0.88
CA GLY A 17 1.30 -1.99 -1.01
C GLY A 17 0.37 -1.34 0.02
N LEU A 18 0.81 -1.20 1.28
CA LEU A 18 0.06 -0.47 2.31
C LEU A 18 -0.17 0.99 1.92
N SER A 19 0.85 1.65 1.36
CA SER A 19 0.71 3.04 0.91
C SER A 19 -0.26 3.14 -0.27
N ALA A 20 -0.11 2.30 -1.30
CA ALA A 20 -1.03 2.26 -2.44
C ALA A 20 -2.48 2.04 -1.99
N ALA A 21 -2.69 1.09 -1.08
CA ALA A 21 -4.02 0.73 -0.58
C ALA A 21 -4.73 1.85 0.16
N ILE A 22 -3.98 2.68 0.91
CA ILE A 22 -4.56 3.86 1.56
C ILE A 22 -5.12 4.82 0.52
N TYR A 23 -4.44 4.98 -0.62
CA TYR A 23 -4.88 5.91 -1.65
C TYR A 23 -6.09 5.38 -2.41
N THR A 24 -6.05 4.13 -2.86
CA THR A 24 -7.17 3.53 -3.59
C THR A 24 -8.42 3.44 -2.72
N ALA A 25 -8.29 3.01 -1.45
CA ALA A 25 -9.44 2.90 -0.56
C ALA A 25 -10.04 4.26 -0.16
N ARG A 26 -9.22 5.31 -0.03
CA ARG A 26 -9.72 6.67 0.22
C ARG A 26 -10.47 7.27 -0.97
N ALA A 27 -10.28 6.73 -2.16
CA ALA A 27 -11.07 7.05 -3.35
C ALA A 27 -12.34 6.19 -3.46
N ASP A 28 -12.74 5.52 -2.38
CA ASP A 28 -13.88 4.60 -2.29
C ASP A 28 -13.78 3.34 -3.18
N LEU A 29 -12.60 3.02 -3.74
CA LEU A 29 -12.38 1.75 -4.43
C LEU A 29 -12.38 0.59 -3.44
N SER A 30 -13.09 -0.48 -3.78
CA SER A 30 -13.05 -1.73 -3.01
C SER A 30 -11.66 -2.38 -3.11
N THR A 31 -10.81 -2.07 -2.13
CA THR A 31 -9.39 -2.43 -2.13
C THR A 31 -9.10 -3.60 -1.19
N ARG A 32 -8.36 -4.59 -1.68
CA ARG A 32 -7.86 -5.72 -0.87
C ARG A 32 -6.35 -5.86 -0.97
N ILE A 33 -5.73 -6.29 0.12
CA ILE A 33 -4.32 -6.70 0.14
C ILE A 33 -4.25 -8.20 0.42
N ILE A 34 -3.59 -8.95 -0.46
CA ILE A 34 -3.13 -10.32 -0.20
C ILE A 34 -1.70 -10.24 0.36
N SER A 35 -1.47 -10.81 1.54
CA SER A 35 -0.18 -10.72 2.22
C SER A 35 0.04 -11.87 3.18
N THR A 36 1.27 -12.37 3.21
CA THR A 36 1.76 -13.34 4.20
C THR A 36 2.14 -12.69 5.54
N GLY A 37 2.08 -11.35 5.63
CA GLY A 37 2.57 -10.59 6.78
C GLY A 37 4.09 -10.43 6.84
N GLU A 38 4.84 -11.10 5.97
CA GLU A 38 6.30 -11.15 5.95
C GLU A 38 6.93 -9.98 5.17
N SER A 39 6.79 -8.76 5.68
CA SER A 39 7.54 -7.62 5.16
C SER A 39 9.01 -7.71 5.55
N ILE A 40 9.95 -7.50 4.60
CA ILE A 40 11.40 -7.44 4.92
C ILE A 40 11.71 -6.38 5.98
N LEU A 41 10.88 -5.35 6.09
CA LEU A 41 11.03 -4.29 7.08
C LEU A 41 10.93 -4.84 8.51
N ASN A 42 10.14 -5.89 8.76
CA ASN A 42 10.01 -6.56 10.08
C ASN A 42 11.34 -7.08 10.63
N ARG A 43 12.31 -7.39 9.75
CA ARG A 43 13.63 -7.95 10.10
C ARG A 43 14.60 -6.91 10.65
N ASN A 44 14.28 -5.62 10.50
CA ASN A 44 15.19 -4.55 10.91
C ASN A 44 15.03 -4.23 12.40
N ALA A 45 16.13 -3.84 13.05
CA ALA A 45 16.12 -3.48 14.46
C ALA A 45 15.42 -2.12 14.70
N HIS A 46 15.84 -1.10 13.96
CA HIS A 46 15.35 0.28 14.06
C HIS A 46 15.38 0.96 12.69
N LEU A 47 14.42 1.85 12.42
CA LEU A 47 14.37 2.63 11.17
C LEU A 47 14.64 4.10 11.48
N GLU A 48 15.82 4.59 11.08
CA GLU A 48 16.32 5.92 11.49
C GLU A 48 15.92 7.06 10.54
N ASN A 49 15.65 6.76 9.27
CA ASN A 49 15.56 7.75 8.20
C ASN A 49 14.16 7.88 7.58
N TYR A 50 13.10 7.63 8.36
CA TYR A 50 11.72 7.86 7.93
C TYR A 50 11.21 9.22 8.44
N PRO A 51 10.97 10.21 7.54
CA PRO A 51 10.51 11.54 7.94
C PRO A 51 9.24 11.49 8.79
N GLY A 52 9.18 12.35 9.82
CA GLY A 52 8.10 12.35 10.83
C GLY A 52 8.51 11.64 12.13
N PHE A 53 9.55 10.81 12.12
CA PHE A 53 10.09 10.15 13.32
C PHE A 53 11.51 10.67 13.63
N PRO A 54 11.66 11.75 14.41
CA PRO A 54 12.95 12.45 14.59
C PRO A 54 14.03 11.61 15.29
N ALA A 55 13.64 10.54 16.00
CA ALA A 55 14.54 9.59 16.64
C ALA A 55 14.47 8.19 15.98
N GLY A 56 13.92 8.11 14.77
CA GLY A 56 13.54 6.87 14.14
C GLY A 56 12.32 6.20 14.78
N ILE A 57 11.96 5.03 14.26
CA ILE A 57 10.81 4.24 14.69
C ILE A 57 11.12 2.75 14.64
N ASN A 58 10.50 1.98 15.54
CA ASN A 58 10.49 0.53 15.43
C ASN A 58 9.83 0.09 14.09
N PRO A 59 10.52 -0.66 13.22
CA PRO A 59 10.00 -1.01 11.89
C PRO A 59 8.65 -1.74 11.90
N ARG A 60 8.42 -2.60 12.89
CA ARG A 60 7.16 -3.34 13.08
C ARG A 60 6.03 -2.40 13.48
N LEU A 61 6.32 -1.41 14.34
CA LEU A 61 5.35 -0.38 14.72
C LEU A 61 4.95 0.49 13.52
N LEU A 62 5.90 0.85 12.65
CA LEU A 62 5.57 1.60 11.44
C LEU A 62 4.61 0.79 10.53
N LEU A 63 4.88 -0.50 10.32
CA LEU A 63 4.00 -1.36 9.53
C LEU A 63 2.61 -1.49 10.15
N GLU A 64 2.52 -1.64 11.48
CA GLU A 64 1.24 -1.72 12.17
C GLU A 64 0.46 -0.39 12.08
N LEU A 65 1.13 0.77 12.21
CA LEU A 65 0.51 2.08 12.00
C LEU A 65 -0.02 2.23 10.57
N MET A 66 0.77 1.85 9.56
CA MET A 66 0.34 1.87 8.16
C MET A 66 -0.82 0.91 7.91
N ARG A 67 -0.80 -0.30 8.50
CA ARG A 67 -1.89 -1.28 8.42
C ARG A 67 -3.16 -0.77 9.08
N ALA A 68 -3.05 -0.12 10.23
CA ALA A 68 -4.17 0.49 10.92
C ALA A 68 -4.78 1.65 10.11
N GLN A 69 -3.94 2.47 9.47
CA GLN A 69 -4.39 3.53 8.57
C GLN A 69 -5.11 2.95 7.35
N ALA A 70 -4.56 1.91 6.71
CA ALA A 70 -5.20 1.21 5.60
C ALA A 70 -6.58 0.62 6.00
N ARG A 71 -6.66 -0.06 7.16
CA ARG A 71 -7.95 -0.56 7.69
C ARG A 71 -8.95 0.56 7.93
N ARG A 72 -8.50 1.69 8.49
CA ARG A 72 -9.36 2.87 8.72
C ARG A 72 -9.88 3.46 7.41
N ALA A 73 -9.11 3.38 6.33
CA ALA A 73 -9.53 3.78 4.99
C ALA A 73 -10.48 2.77 4.32
N GLY A 74 -10.72 1.59 4.91
CA GLY A 74 -11.63 0.57 4.36
C GLY A 74 -10.94 -0.62 3.68
N VAL A 75 -9.61 -0.71 3.71
CA VAL A 75 -8.86 -1.81 3.09
C VAL A 75 -9.15 -3.15 3.78
N TRP A 76 -9.47 -4.17 2.98
CA TRP A 76 -9.60 -5.55 3.45
C TRP A 76 -8.26 -6.30 3.33
N PHE A 77 -7.96 -7.16 4.31
CA PHE A 77 -6.73 -7.94 4.32
C PHE A 77 -7.06 -9.42 4.18
N ILE A 78 -6.42 -10.06 3.20
CA ILE A 78 -6.42 -11.50 2.98
C ILE A 78 -5.07 -12.01 3.47
N ASP A 79 -5.11 -12.90 4.46
CA ASP A 79 -3.92 -13.60 4.93
C ASP A 79 -3.65 -14.75 3.96
N GLY A 80 -2.59 -14.64 3.16
CA GLY A 80 -2.34 -15.58 2.08
C GLY A 80 -1.13 -15.22 1.24
N GLU A 81 -0.65 -16.20 0.49
CA GLU A 81 0.43 -16.06 -0.48
C GLU A 81 -0.15 -16.20 -1.89
N ALA A 82 0.03 -15.18 -2.73
CA ALA A 82 -0.37 -15.28 -4.13
C ALA A 82 0.54 -16.27 -4.85
N GLU A 83 -0.05 -17.29 -5.47
CA GLU A 83 0.64 -18.32 -6.23
C GLU A 83 0.63 -18.00 -7.72
N GLN A 84 -0.50 -17.51 -8.24
CA GLN A 84 -0.66 -17.26 -9.67
C GLN A 84 -1.64 -16.10 -9.91
N VAL A 85 -1.35 -15.32 -10.95
CA VAL A 85 -2.27 -14.33 -11.52
C VAL A 85 -2.58 -14.73 -12.95
N THR A 86 -3.84 -14.62 -13.34
CA THR A 86 -4.28 -14.75 -14.73
C THR A 86 -5.10 -13.55 -15.17
N GLU A 87 -5.02 -13.20 -16.45
CA GLU A 87 -5.92 -12.21 -17.05
C GLU A 87 -7.30 -12.84 -17.29
N THR A 88 -8.33 -12.08 -16.97
CA THR A 88 -9.73 -12.40 -17.24
C THR A 88 -10.31 -11.41 -18.26
N ALA A 89 -11.56 -11.63 -18.68
CA ALA A 89 -12.23 -10.69 -19.58
C ALA A 89 -12.48 -9.31 -18.94
N GLU A 90 -12.42 -9.20 -17.62
CA GLU A 90 -12.79 -7.99 -16.86
C GLU A 90 -11.65 -7.50 -15.94
N GLY A 91 -10.44 -8.05 -16.06
CA GLY A 91 -9.28 -7.70 -15.25
C GLY A 91 -8.41 -8.93 -14.96
N PHE A 92 -8.32 -9.31 -13.68
CA PHE A 92 -7.38 -10.32 -13.18
C PHE A 92 -8.05 -11.26 -12.18
N GLU A 93 -7.56 -12.50 -12.10
CA GLU A 93 -7.84 -13.44 -11.01
C GLU A 93 -6.52 -13.75 -10.30
N VAL A 94 -6.49 -13.60 -8.98
CA VAL A 94 -5.34 -13.94 -8.14
C VAL A 94 -5.66 -15.21 -7.35
N THR A 95 -4.96 -16.30 -7.66
CA THR A 95 -5.04 -17.57 -6.93
C THR A 95 -3.98 -17.62 -5.83
N CYS A 96 -4.42 -17.92 -4.62
CA CYS A 96 -3.57 -18.12 -3.45
C CYS A 96 -3.11 -19.59 -3.33
N THR A 97 -2.03 -19.82 -2.59
CA THR A 97 -1.46 -21.16 -2.35
C THR A 97 -2.39 -22.14 -1.62
N ASP A 98 -3.45 -21.65 -0.96
CA ASP A 98 -4.50 -22.46 -0.34
C ASP A 98 -5.62 -22.86 -1.31
N GLY A 99 -5.55 -22.39 -2.57
CA GLY A 99 -6.51 -22.63 -3.63
C GLY A 99 -7.69 -21.65 -3.65
N GLU A 100 -7.76 -20.68 -2.74
CA GLU A 100 -8.73 -19.59 -2.85
C GLU A 100 -8.34 -18.65 -3.99
N SER A 101 -9.32 -18.02 -4.64
CA SER A 101 -9.09 -17.09 -5.75
C SER A 101 -9.96 -15.86 -5.61
N TYR A 102 -9.42 -14.74 -6.09
CA TYR A 102 -9.99 -13.41 -5.91
C TYR A 102 -9.89 -12.63 -7.22
N ASP A 103 -11.02 -12.15 -7.74
CA ASP A 103 -11.08 -11.34 -8.96
C ASP A 103 -10.77 -9.87 -8.66
N ALA A 104 -10.19 -9.15 -9.61
CA ALA A 104 -10.03 -7.70 -9.55
C ALA A 104 -10.08 -7.04 -10.92
N THR A 105 -10.58 -5.81 -11.01
CA THR A 105 -10.44 -4.99 -12.22
C THR A 105 -9.01 -4.48 -12.40
N TYR A 106 -8.36 -4.10 -11.31
CA TYR A 106 -7.00 -3.57 -11.26
C TYR A 106 -6.14 -4.38 -10.30
N LEU A 107 -4.87 -4.55 -10.64
CA LEU A 107 -3.90 -5.27 -9.84
C LEU A 107 -2.66 -4.41 -9.58
N ILE A 108 -2.24 -4.31 -8.33
CA ILE A 108 -0.95 -3.71 -7.97
C ILE A 108 -0.02 -4.79 -7.41
N ALA A 109 1.02 -5.10 -8.18
CA ALA A 109 2.12 -5.97 -7.76
C ALA A 109 3.10 -5.19 -6.87
N ALA A 110 3.03 -5.39 -5.55
CA ALA A 110 3.80 -4.65 -4.54
C ALA A 110 4.63 -5.57 -3.64
N SER A 111 4.90 -6.80 -4.09
CA SER A 111 5.69 -7.80 -3.38
C SER A 111 7.19 -7.42 -3.32
N TRP A 112 7.97 -8.25 -2.64
CA TRP A 112 9.43 -8.21 -2.76
C TRP A 112 9.86 -8.54 -4.20
N SER A 113 11.17 -8.45 -4.51
CA SER A 113 11.72 -8.73 -5.85
C SER A 113 11.65 -10.22 -6.23
N ASP A 114 10.43 -10.73 -6.34
CA ASP A 114 10.04 -12.07 -6.75
C ASP A 114 8.69 -11.93 -7.50
N PRO A 115 8.72 -11.91 -8.84
CA PRO A 115 7.52 -11.83 -9.68
C PRO A 115 6.96 -13.21 -10.06
N SER A 116 7.35 -14.31 -9.40
CA SER A 116 6.98 -15.67 -9.82
C SER A 116 5.48 -15.89 -10.04
N TYR A 117 4.64 -15.30 -9.18
CA TYR A 117 3.17 -15.34 -9.31
C TYR A 117 2.61 -14.66 -10.57
N LEU A 118 3.44 -13.92 -11.32
CA LEU A 118 3.08 -13.23 -12.56
C LEU A 118 3.67 -13.90 -13.82
N GLU A 119 4.40 -15.02 -13.69
CA GLU A 119 5.07 -15.69 -14.82
C GLU A 119 4.13 -16.10 -15.97
N GLY A 120 2.84 -16.28 -15.68
CA GLY A 120 1.82 -16.59 -16.68
C GLY A 120 1.39 -15.41 -17.56
N LEU A 121 1.84 -14.19 -17.25
CA LEU A 121 1.46 -12.96 -17.95
C LEU A 121 2.55 -12.52 -18.94
N GLU A 122 2.15 -11.86 -20.03
CA GLU A 122 3.08 -11.31 -21.04
C GLU A 122 3.73 -9.99 -20.58
N LEU A 123 4.45 -10.00 -19.45
CA LEU A 123 5.11 -8.84 -18.86
C LEU A 123 6.58 -8.71 -19.30
N SER A 124 7.03 -7.47 -19.54
CA SER A 124 8.45 -7.17 -19.64
C SER A 124 9.12 -7.21 -18.27
N LEU A 125 10.15 -8.05 -18.15
CA LEU A 125 10.92 -8.25 -16.92
C LEU A 125 12.34 -7.71 -17.08
N VAL A 126 12.91 -7.21 -16.00
CA VAL A 126 14.28 -6.67 -15.95
C VAL A 126 15.12 -7.52 -15.01
N ASP A 127 16.19 -8.11 -15.55
CA ASP A 127 17.16 -8.88 -14.77
C ASP A 127 18.26 -7.99 -14.19
N ARG A 128 18.48 -8.08 -12.87
CA ARG A 128 19.62 -7.44 -12.19
C ARG A 128 20.32 -8.44 -11.28
N GLY A 129 21.27 -9.18 -11.85
CA GLY A 129 22.02 -10.18 -11.12
C GLY A 129 21.15 -11.38 -10.80
N SER A 130 20.92 -11.67 -9.52
CA SER A 130 20.09 -12.81 -9.07
C SER A 130 18.63 -12.43 -8.81
N LYS A 131 18.18 -11.25 -9.27
CA LYS A 131 16.86 -10.71 -8.99
C LYS A 131 16.18 -10.27 -10.28
N GLN A 132 14.88 -10.48 -10.32
CA GLN A 132 14.01 -10.10 -11.41
C GLN A 132 13.03 -9.02 -10.93
N PHE A 133 12.75 -8.07 -11.80
CA PHE A 133 11.89 -6.92 -11.57
C PHE A 133 10.91 -6.77 -12.72
N ILE A 134 9.85 -5.98 -12.51
CA ILE A 134 8.87 -5.66 -13.55
C ILE A 134 9.28 -4.33 -14.20
N SER A 135 9.33 -4.30 -15.53
CA SER A 135 9.51 -3.06 -16.26
C SER A 135 8.28 -2.17 -16.10
N THR A 136 8.50 -0.90 -15.77
CA THR A 136 7.42 0.07 -15.59
C THR A 136 7.79 1.41 -16.19
N ASP A 137 6.78 2.23 -16.49
CA ASP A 137 6.98 3.66 -16.71
C ASP A 137 7.38 4.38 -15.39
N ASP A 138 7.56 5.70 -15.45
CA ASP A 138 7.92 6.52 -14.28
C ASP A 138 6.79 6.63 -13.23
N GLN A 139 5.61 6.09 -13.53
CA GLN A 139 4.40 6.13 -12.71
C GLN A 139 3.94 4.73 -12.26
N GLY A 140 4.69 3.68 -12.61
CA GLY A 140 4.48 2.30 -12.20
C GLY A 140 3.52 1.49 -13.08
N ARG A 141 3.13 1.99 -14.26
CA ARG A 141 2.34 1.21 -15.24
C ARG A 141 3.20 0.12 -15.87
N THR A 142 2.63 -1.07 -16.04
CA THR A 142 3.26 -2.18 -16.77
C THR A 142 2.84 -2.20 -18.25
N ASP A 143 3.24 -3.24 -18.99
CA ASP A 143 2.78 -3.47 -20.36
C ASP A 143 1.30 -3.90 -20.45
N ILE A 144 0.71 -4.29 -19.32
CA ILE A 144 -0.65 -4.81 -19.25
C ILE A 144 -1.54 -3.73 -18.61
N GLU A 145 -2.59 -3.34 -19.35
CA GLU A 145 -3.57 -2.37 -18.88
C GLU A 145 -4.22 -2.84 -17.58
N GLY A 146 -4.27 -1.96 -16.57
CA GLY A 146 -4.82 -2.27 -15.26
C GLY A 146 -3.88 -3.04 -14.32
N LEU A 147 -2.69 -3.43 -14.77
CA LEU A 147 -1.63 -4.00 -13.93
C LEU A 147 -0.51 -2.98 -13.70
N TYR A 148 -0.24 -2.72 -12.43
CA TYR A 148 0.79 -1.79 -11.95
C TYR A 148 1.81 -2.52 -11.09
N ALA A 149 3.02 -1.99 -10.99
CA ALA A 149 4.02 -2.49 -10.05
C ALA A 149 4.56 -1.36 -9.15
N ALA A 150 4.71 -1.66 -7.86
CA ALA A 150 5.08 -0.68 -6.84
C ALA A 150 6.32 -1.10 -6.04
N GLY A 151 6.96 -0.10 -5.43
CA GLY A 151 8.12 -0.31 -4.55
C GLY A 151 9.25 -1.12 -5.19
N ARG A 152 9.77 -2.11 -4.46
CA ARG A 152 10.99 -2.81 -4.84
C ARG A 152 10.85 -3.62 -6.12
N LEU A 153 9.66 -4.15 -6.41
CA LEU A 153 9.38 -4.95 -7.59
C LEU A 153 9.47 -4.12 -8.88
N ALA A 154 9.17 -2.82 -8.81
CA ALA A 154 9.31 -1.84 -9.88
C ALA A 154 10.68 -1.10 -9.86
N GLU A 155 11.76 -1.84 -9.57
CA GLU A 155 13.16 -1.36 -9.52
C GLU A 155 13.48 -0.18 -8.58
N GLN A 156 12.55 0.28 -7.75
CA GLN A 156 12.80 1.42 -6.88
C GLN A 156 13.92 1.17 -5.87
N HIS A 157 14.54 2.26 -5.42
CA HIS A 157 15.59 2.21 -4.41
C HIS A 157 15.12 1.48 -3.16
N HIS A 158 16.01 0.66 -2.60
CA HIS A 158 15.73 -0.11 -1.40
C HIS A 158 15.79 0.77 -0.15
N GLN A 159 14.78 1.63 0.01
CA GLN A 159 14.58 2.55 1.12
C GLN A 159 13.09 2.57 1.45
N THR A 160 12.74 2.48 2.74
CA THR A 160 11.35 2.38 3.19
C THR A 160 10.48 3.54 2.70
N ILE A 161 10.98 4.77 2.81
CA ILE A 161 10.24 5.97 2.38
C ILE A 161 10.09 6.05 0.86
N VAL A 162 11.08 5.57 0.10
CA VAL A 162 10.98 5.53 -1.37
C VAL A 162 9.93 4.53 -1.79
N ALA A 163 9.92 3.33 -1.20
CA ALA A 163 8.91 2.32 -1.49
C ALA A 163 7.50 2.78 -1.10
N ALA A 164 7.33 3.44 0.06
CA ALA A 164 6.06 4.02 0.47
C ALA A 164 5.61 5.13 -0.50
N GLY A 165 6.49 6.07 -0.82
CA GLY A 165 6.20 7.16 -1.77
C GLY A 165 5.83 6.64 -3.15
N HIS A 166 6.57 5.66 -3.68
CA HIS A 166 6.21 5.03 -4.96
C HIS A 166 4.87 4.29 -4.87
N GLY A 167 4.58 3.61 -3.76
CA GLY A 167 3.27 3.00 -3.55
C GLY A 167 2.12 4.01 -3.59
N ALA A 168 2.27 5.16 -2.94
CA ALA A 168 1.30 6.26 -3.03
C ALA A 168 1.14 6.76 -4.47
N GLN A 169 2.26 6.98 -5.17
CA GLN A 169 2.25 7.41 -6.57
C GLN A 169 1.50 6.41 -7.45
N VAL A 170 1.80 5.11 -7.34
CA VAL A 170 1.11 4.06 -8.10
C VAL A 170 -0.39 3.99 -7.78
N GLY A 171 -0.76 4.16 -6.51
CA GLY A 171 -2.17 4.26 -6.13
C GLY A 171 -2.87 5.42 -6.83
N LEU A 172 -2.23 6.59 -6.92
CA LEU A 172 -2.74 7.75 -7.66
C LEU A 172 -2.78 7.51 -9.17
N THR A 173 -1.73 6.89 -9.73
CA THR A 173 -1.69 6.50 -11.15
C THR A 173 -2.87 5.62 -11.53
N LEU A 174 -3.20 4.63 -10.70
CA LEU A 174 -4.38 3.77 -10.90
C LEU A 174 -5.66 4.60 -10.90
N LEU A 175 -5.79 5.56 -9.98
CA LEU A 175 -6.96 6.44 -9.94
C LEU A 175 -7.07 7.32 -11.19
N GLU A 176 -5.95 7.84 -11.70
CA GLU A 176 -5.90 8.61 -12.95
C GLU A 176 -6.33 7.79 -14.18
N ASP A 177 -6.02 6.50 -14.18
CA ASP A 177 -6.41 5.54 -15.24
C ASP A 177 -7.84 4.99 -15.03
N SER A 178 -8.49 5.35 -13.92
CA SER A 178 -9.87 4.96 -13.59
C SER A 178 -10.83 6.13 -13.82
N ASP A 179 -12.14 5.85 -13.75
CA ASP A 179 -13.19 6.88 -13.81
C ASP A 179 -13.50 7.51 -12.43
N ILE A 180 -12.65 7.30 -11.42
CA ILE A 180 -12.89 7.77 -10.04
C ILE A 180 -12.49 9.25 -9.88
N ASP A 181 -13.32 9.97 -9.13
CA ASP A 181 -13.05 11.37 -8.81
C ASP A 181 -11.80 11.54 -7.94
N PHE A 182 -11.01 12.56 -8.27
CA PHE A 182 -9.86 12.97 -7.49
C PHE A 182 -10.25 13.43 -6.07
N TYR A 183 -9.41 13.13 -5.07
CA TYR A 183 -9.57 13.60 -3.70
C TYR A 183 -8.26 14.18 -3.10
N HIS A 184 -8.40 15.06 -2.11
CA HIS A 184 -7.27 15.61 -1.36
C HIS A 184 -6.96 14.81 -0.09
N ASP A 185 -5.67 14.71 0.25
CA ASP A 185 -5.18 14.12 1.49
C ASP A 185 -5.31 15.06 2.71
N TRP A 186 -5.85 16.27 2.51
CA TRP A 186 -6.11 17.27 3.55
C TRP A 186 -7.52 17.86 3.46
N THR A 187 -7.95 18.44 4.57
CA THR A 187 -9.18 19.23 4.69
C THR A 187 -8.85 20.68 5.01
N ALA A 188 -9.71 21.60 4.58
CA ALA A 188 -9.57 23.03 4.82
C ALA A 188 -10.43 23.47 6.01
N PRO A 189 -10.06 24.54 6.71
CA PRO A 189 -10.99 25.18 7.64
C PRO A 189 -12.16 25.83 6.88
N GLU A 190 -13.33 25.83 7.50
CA GLU A 190 -14.54 26.49 6.97
C GLU A 190 -14.24 27.93 6.54
N GLY A 191 -14.69 28.30 5.34
CA GLY A 191 -14.46 29.63 4.80
C GLY A 191 -13.13 29.81 4.07
N TYR A 192 -12.23 28.81 4.03
CA TYR A 192 -10.94 28.93 3.36
C TYR A 192 -11.08 29.26 1.86
N PHE A 193 -11.92 28.54 1.14
CA PHE A 193 -12.33 28.81 -0.24
C PHE A 193 -13.58 29.68 -0.29
N THR A 194 -14.62 29.27 0.43
CA THR A 194 -15.95 29.87 0.33
C THR A 194 -15.97 31.33 0.81
N GLY A 195 -15.14 31.68 1.80
CA GLY A 195 -14.95 33.06 2.27
C GLY A 195 -14.21 33.98 1.29
N ARG A 196 -13.67 33.44 0.19
CA ARG A 196 -13.06 34.19 -0.92
C ARG A 196 -13.92 34.13 -2.20
N ASP A 197 -15.20 33.77 -2.07
CA ASP A 197 -16.13 33.56 -3.19
C ASP A 197 -15.62 32.53 -4.20
N ARG A 198 -14.88 31.51 -3.72
CA ARG A 198 -14.39 30.39 -4.53
C ARG A 198 -15.13 29.12 -4.14
N PRO A 199 -15.50 28.25 -5.11
CA PRO A 199 -16.01 26.93 -4.78
C PRO A 199 -14.93 26.11 -4.09
N VAL A 200 -15.34 25.22 -3.19
CA VAL A 200 -14.46 24.17 -2.65
C VAL A 200 -14.01 23.29 -3.82
N PRO A 201 -12.70 23.05 -4.01
CA PRO A 201 -12.22 22.19 -5.08
C PRO A 201 -12.84 20.78 -5.00
N PRO A 202 -13.06 20.10 -6.14
CA PRO A 202 -13.47 18.71 -6.14
C PRO A 202 -12.54 17.87 -5.25
N GLY A 203 -13.13 16.98 -4.44
CA GLY A 203 -12.38 16.13 -3.53
C GLY A 203 -11.79 16.82 -2.30
N CYS A 204 -12.08 18.11 -2.08
CA CYS A 204 -11.73 18.84 -0.88
C CYS A 204 -12.94 19.00 0.04
N GLU A 205 -12.71 19.03 1.35
CA GLU A 205 -13.70 19.28 2.38
C GLU A 205 -13.31 20.54 3.17
N GLU A 206 -14.28 21.41 3.45
CA GLU A 206 -14.16 22.45 4.46
C GLU A 206 -14.81 21.98 5.77
N ILE A 207 -14.06 21.99 6.87
CA ILE A 207 -14.53 21.56 8.19
C ILE A 207 -14.55 22.72 9.18
N ASP A 208 -15.54 22.73 10.06
CA ASP A 208 -15.63 23.75 11.11
C ASP A 208 -14.59 23.52 12.23
N GLU A 209 -14.55 24.46 13.18
CA GLU A 209 -13.59 24.41 14.29
C GLU A 209 -13.89 23.30 15.31
N GLU A 210 -15.14 22.81 15.38
CA GLU A 210 -15.53 21.71 16.26
C GLU A 210 -14.99 20.40 15.69
N GLU A 211 -15.31 20.09 14.43
CA GLU A 211 -14.83 18.92 13.71
C GLU A 211 -13.28 18.89 13.64
N ARG A 212 -12.64 20.04 13.40
CA ARG A 212 -11.17 20.14 13.41
C ARG A 212 -10.58 19.69 14.75
N LYS A 213 -11.18 20.10 15.87
CA LYS A 213 -10.72 19.73 17.21
C LYS A 213 -11.00 18.26 17.52
N GLU A 214 -12.14 17.75 17.10
CA GLU A 214 -12.49 16.34 17.27
C GLU A 214 -11.50 15.42 16.54
N ARG A 215 -11.22 15.70 15.25
CA ARG A 215 -10.21 14.97 14.47
C ARG A 215 -8.80 15.08 15.07
N GLU A 216 -8.43 16.25 15.60
CA GLU A 216 -7.14 16.46 16.27
C GLU A 216 -7.05 15.64 17.57
N GLN A 217 -8.10 15.65 18.39
CA GLN A 217 -8.14 14.88 19.63
C GLN A 217 -8.06 13.38 19.34
N GLU A 218 -8.84 12.88 18.38
CA GLU A 218 -8.79 11.48 17.97
C GLU A 218 -7.38 11.09 17.50
N SER A 219 -6.75 11.92 16.65
CA SER A 219 -5.40 11.68 16.16
C SER A 219 -4.39 11.56 17.31
N LEU A 220 -4.47 12.45 18.30
CA LEU A 220 -3.60 12.40 19.49
C LEU A 220 -3.85 11.16 20.35
N GLU A 221 -5.10 10.76 20.52
CA GLU A 221 -5.48 9.58 21.31
C GLU A 221 -4.98 8.29 20.64
N VAL A 222 -5.20 8.14 19.33
CA VAL A 222 -4.72 6.98 18.56
C VAL A 222 -3.19 6.88 18.64
N MET A 223 -2.48 7.99 18.42
CA MET A 223 -1.02 7.99 18.48
C MET A 223 -0.52 7.66 19.88
N ARG A 224 -1.11 8.25 20.94
CA ARG A 224 -0.73 7.89 22.32
C ARG A 224 -0.86 6.40 22.57
N ARG A 225 -1.94 5.76 22.11
CA ARG A 225 -2.13 4.31 22.27
C ARG A 225 -1.02 3.48 21.63
N TYR A 226 -0.58 3.83 20.43
CA TYR A 226 0.47 3.09 19.72
C TYR A 226 1.88 3.30 20.29
N PHE A 227 2.09 4.40 21.00
CA PHE A 227 3.40 4.76 21.59
C PHE A 227 3.43 4.61 23.12
N GLU A 228 2.35 4.14 23.75
CA GLU A 228 2.26 3.97 25.19
C GLU A 228 3.20 2.87 25.70
N GLU A 229 3.27 1.75 24.97
CA GLU A 229 4.14 0.62 25.27
C GLU A 229 5.08 0.30 24.10
N PRO A 230 6.29 -0.20 24.35
CA PRO A 230 7.17 -0.68 23.30
C PRO A 230 6.49 -1.78 22.46
N MET A 231 6.63 -1.69 21.13
CA MET A 231 6.12 -2.72 20.22
C MET A 231 6.70 -4.10 20.60
N PRO A 232 5.87 -5.11 20.89
CA PRO A 232 6.33 -6.43 21.24
C PRO A 232 6.97 -7.15 20.04
N GLY A 233 7.77 -8.16 20.33
CA GLY A 233 8.47 -8.97 19.34
C GLY A 233 9.88 -8.47 19.02
N GLU A 234 10.74 -9.42 18.67
CA GLU A 234 12.13 -9.16 18.26
C GLU A 234 12.24 -9.15 16.73
N PRO A 235 13.27 -8.51 16.15
CA PRO A 235 13.53 -8.61 14.73
C PRO A 235 13.74 -10.07 14.30
N THR A 236 13.06 -10.50 13.25
CA THR A 236 13.26 -11.83 12.66
C THR A 236 14.61 -11.87 11.94
N MET A 237 15.45 -12.85 12.27
CA MET A 237 16.74 -13.04 11.59
C MET A 237 16.54 -13.46 10.13
N HIS A 238 17.58 -13.28 9.31
CA HIS A 238 17.54 -13.76 7.93
C HIS A 238 17.53 -15.31 7.93
N PRO A 239 16.72 -15.98 7.08
CA PRO A 239 16.63 -17.46 7.06
C PRO A 239 17.97 -18.18 6.86
N SER A 240 18.95 -17.52 6.27
CA SER A 240 20.30 -18.07 6.10
C SER A 240 21.14 -18.08 7.38
N VAL A 241 20.71 -17.42 8.45
CA VAL A 241 21.41 -17.42 9.74
C VAL A 241 21.05 -18.67 10.55
N ASP A 242 19.82 -19.17 10.41
CA ASP A 242 19.33 -20.34 11.15
C ASP A 242 19.79 -21.68 10.55
N GLN A 243 20.40 -21.68 9.36
CA GLN A 243 20.88 -22.91 8.68
C GLN A 243 22.21 -23.46 9.23
N ASP A 244 22.91 -22.73 10.11
CA ASP A 244 24.18 -23.16 10.71
C ASP A 244 24.02 -23.74 12.14
N SER A 245 22.79 -24.09 12.54
CA SER A 245 22.48 -24.66 13.85
C SER A 245 21.92 -26.09 13.75
N ASP A 246 22.70 -27.02 13.18
CA ASP A 246 22.51 -28.48 13.32
C ASP A 246 23.84 -29.16 13.67
#